data_AF-A0A8T5SRQ1-F1
#
_entry.id   AF-A0A8T5SRQ1-F1
#
_cell.length_a   1.000
_cell.length_b   1.000
_cell.length_c   1.000
_cell.angle_alpha   90.00
_cell.angle_beta   90.00
_cell.angle_gamma   90.00
#
_symmetry.space_group_name_H-M   'P 1'
#
loop_
_entity.id
_entity.type
_entity.pdbx_description
1 polymer ?
#
loop_
_entity_poly.entity_id
_entity_poly.type
_entity_poly.pdbx_seq_one_letter_code
_entity_poly.pdbx_strand_id
1 'polypeptide(L)'
;VNPEQVSFSPPSGESLPAGSVMIYGTKNLLRKVPVELAVGVLLEEEYAIPISGPPTAIEVQTEYSVRVIPGDEKKGQVVKTIQAMLKKLVPEEQSHLVSQIPQEDLMRCLPAGGGKVVNKS
;
A
#
# COMPACT_ATOMS: atom_id res chain seq x y z
N VAL A 1 -14.30 -27.66 2.13
CA VAL A 1 -13.19 -27.66 3.11
C VAL A 1 -13.01 -29.10 3.58
N ASN A 2 -11.86 -29.72 3.31
CA ASN A 2 -11.64 -31.14 3.63
C ASN A 2 -10.86 -31.29 4.94
N PRO A 3 -11.13 -32.34 5.73
CA PRO A 3 -11.03 -32.32 7.20
C PRO A 3 -9.88 -33.19 7.75
N GLU A 4 -8.73 -33.23 7.08
CA GLU A 4 -7.66 -34.20 7.37
C GLU A 4 -6.33 -33.59 7.85
N GLN A 5 -6.25 -32.28 8.10
CA GLN A 5 -4.97 -31.62 8.48
C GLN A 5 -4.76 -31.44 9.99
N VAL A 6 -5.09 -32.45 10.80
CA VAL A 6 -4.72 -32.46 12.23
C VAL A 6 -3.92 -33.71 12.57
N SER A 7 -2.66 -33.50 12.95
CA SER A 7 -1.87 -34.50 13.67
C SER A 7 -1.38 -33.89 14.98
N PHE A 8 -1.71 -34.58 16.07
CA PHE A 8 -1.34 -34.28 17.45
C PHE A 8 -0.04 -35.03 17.78
N SER A 9 1.12 -34.41 17.57
CA SER A 9 2.39 -34.87 18.15
C SER A 9 3.38 -33.71 18.23
N PRO A 10 3.63 -33.13 19.42
CA PRO A 10 4.64 -32.09 19.60
C PRO A 10 6.04 -32.72 19.77
N PRO A 11 7.10 -32.22 19.11
CA PRO A 11 8.45 -32.40 19.64
C PRO A 11 8.59 -31.61 20.94
N SER A 12 9.23 -32.23 21.91
CA SER A 12 9.36 -31.77 23.29
C SER A 12 10.19 -30.48 23.42
N GLY A 13 9.77 -29.59 24.33
CA GLY A 13 10.74 -28.91 25.20
C GLY A 13 10.88 -27.39 25.17
N GLU A 14 9.95 -26.59 24.64
CA GLU A 14 9.99 -25.13 24.85
C GLU A 14 8.65 -24.56 25.32
N SER A 15 8.69 -23.91 26.49
CA SER A 15 7.54 -23.27 27.14
C SER A 15 7.29 -21.91 26.50
N LEU A 16 6.11 -21.74 25.89
CA LEU A 16 5.62 -20.44 25.45
C LEU A 16 4.88 -19.75 26.62
N PRO A 17 5.22 -18.50 26.99
CA PRO A 17 4.48 -17.78 28.03
C PRO A 17 3.03 -17.51 27.61
N ALA A 18 2.13 -17.52 28.59
CA ALA A 18 0.70 -17.29 28.42
C ALA A 18 0.44 -15.92 27.77
N GLY A 19 -0.34 -15.92 26.67
CA GLY A 19 -0.65 -14.72 25.87
C GLY A 19 -0.17 -14.79 24.41
N SER A 20 0.49 -15.87 24.00
CA SER A 20 0.90 -16.10 22.61
C SER A 20 -0.13 -16.93 21.85
N VAL A 21 -0.58 -16.46 20.69
CA VAL A 21 -1.39 -17.24 19.74
C VAL A 21 -0.46 -17.74 18.64
N MET A 22 -0.28 -19.05 18.53
CA MET A 22 0.36 -19.63 17.35
C MET A 22 -0.63 -19.65 16.19
N ILE A 23 -0.47 -18.74 15.24
CA ILE A 23 -1.23 -18.77 13.98
C ILE A 23 -0.57 -19.81 13.06
N TYR A 24 -1.09 -21.04 13.06
CA TYR A 24 -0.86 -22.00 11.97
C TYR A 24 -1.84 -21.71 10.83
N GLY A 25 -1.51 -20.68 10.07
CA GLY A 25 -2.03 -20.47 8.73
C GLY A 25 -0.83 -20.29 7.84
N THR A 26 -0.82 -20.90 6.66
CA THR A 26 0.19 -20.64 5.63
C THR A 26 0.36 -19.14 5.52
N LYS A 27 1.43 -18.62 6.11
CA LYS A 27 1.87 -17.25 5.88
C LYS A 27 2.19 -17.23 4.40
N ASN A 28 1.23 -16.84 3.57
CA ASN A 28 1.49 -16.31 2.25
C ASN A 28 2.20 -14.97 2.45
N LEU A 29 3.40 -15.02 3.05
CA LEU A 29 4.43 -14.04 2.79
C LEU A 29 4.76 -14.27 1.32
N LEU A 30 4.16 -13.45 0.46
CA LEU A 30 4.52 -13.35 -0.94
C LEU A 30 5.99 -12.88 -1.00
N ARG A 31 6.92 -13.84 -0.90
CA ARG A 31 8.37 -13.66 -0.72
C ARG A 31 9.10 -13.03 -1.93
N LYS A 32 8.36 -12.55 -2.94
CA LYS A 32 8.88 -11.99 -4.19
C LYS A 32 7.92 -10.97 -4.83
N VAL A 33 7.06 -10.30 -4.06
CA VAL A 33 6.42 -9.10 -4.62
C VAL A 33 7.51 -8.04 -4.57
N PRO A 34 7.99 -7.50 -5.71
CA PRO A 34 8.85 -6.32 -5.67
C PRO A 34 8.15 -5.31 -4.76
N VAL A 35 8.88 -4.65 -3.87
CA VAL A 35 8.29 -3.71 -2.90
C VAL A 35 7.86 -2.45 -3.65
N GLU A 36 6.96 -2.60 -4.60
CA GLU A 36 6.30 -1.58 -5.36
C GLU A 36 4.96 -1.38 -4.67
N LEU A 37 4.79 -0.20 -4.10
CA LEU A 37 3.50 0.30 -3.64
C LEU A 37 2.93 1.13 -4.78
N ALA A 38 1.63 1.07 -5.03
CA ALA A 38 0.95 2.10 -5.81
C ALA A 38 0.18 3.03 -4.88
N VAL A 39 0.21 4.31 -5.21
CA VAL A 39 -0.64 5.33 -4.59
C VAL A 39 -1.53 5.87 -5.70
N GLY A 40 -2.84 5.74 -5.52
CA GLY A 40 -3.84 6.24 -6.44
C GLY A 40 -4.80 7.20 -5.78
N VAL A 41 -5.72 7.72 -6.57
CA VAL A 41 -6.81 8.56 -6.09
C VAL A 41 -8.13 8.10 -6.68
N LEU A 42 -9.14 8.01 -5.81
CA LEU A 42 -10.54 7.87 -6.20
C LEU A 42 -11.16 9.26 -6.23
N LEU A 43 -11.82 9.59 -7.33
CA LEU A 43 -12.46 10.88 -7.52
C LEU A 43 -13.94 10.73 -7.22
N GLU A 44 -14.42 11.53 -6.27
CA GLU A 44 -15.83 11.72 -5.96
C GLU A 44 -16.27 13.11 -6.43
N GLU A 45 -17.56 13.41 -6.39
CA GLU A 45 -18.12 14.68 -6.90
C GLU A 45 -17.50 15.93 -6.23
N GLU A 46 -17.20 15.86 -4.93
CA GLU A 46 -16.75 17.02 -4.14
C GLU A 46 -15.34 16.85 -3.54
N TYR A 47 -14.77 15.65 -3.57
CA TYR A 47 -13.49 15.36 -2.92
C TYR A 47 -12.76 14.21 -3.59
N ALA A 48 -11.50 14.02 -3.19
CA ALA A 48 -10.64 12.99 -3.72
C ALA A 48 -10.06 12.16 -2.58
N ILE A 49 -10.17 10.83 -2.68
CA ILE A 49 -9.74 9.90 -1.63
C ILE A 49 -8.42 9.25 -2.06
N PRO A 50 -7.30 9.47 -1.34
CA PRO A 50 -6.06 8.77 -1.62
C PRO A 50 -6.18 7.30 -1.20
N ILE A 51 -5.74 6.41 -2.07
CA ILE A 51 -5.70 4.95 -1.82
C ILE A 51 -4.29 4.43 -2.06
N SER A 52 -3.87 3.41 -1.30
CA SER A 52 -2.59 2.75 -1.54
C SER A 52 -2.64 1.24 -1.32
N GLY A 53 -1.75 0.54 -2.02
CA GLY A 53 -1.70 -0.92 -1.99
C GLY A 53 -0.81 -1.49 -3.08
N PRO A 54 -0.87 -2.82 -3.30
CA PRO A 54 -0.16 -3.44 -4.41
C PRO A 54 -0.58 -2.81 -5.75
N PRO A 55 0.34 -2.61 -6.71
CA PRO A 55 0.03 -2.01 -8.01
C PRO A 55 -1.14 -2.69 -8.72
N THR A 56 -1.20 -4.02 -8.65
CA THR A 56 -2.28 -4.82 -9.25
C THR A 56 -3.65 -4.52 -8.65
N ALA A 57 -3.73 -4.15 -7.36
CA ALA A 57 -5.00 -3.82 -6.71
C ALA A 57 -5.42 -2.38 -7.03
N ILE A 58 -4.48 -1.44 -7.01
CA ILE A 58 -4.76 -0.02 -7.25
C ILE A 58 -5.09 0.23 -8.71
N GLU A 59 -4.40 -0.42 -9.65
CA GLU A 59 -4.68 -0.30 -11.09
C GLU A 59 -6.07 -0.84 -11.49
N VAL A 60 -6.67 -1.72 -10.68
CA VAL A 60 -8.06 -2.19 -10.86
C VAL A 60 -9.06 -1.19 -10.28
N GLN A 61 -8.71 -0.48 -9.21
CA GLN A 61 -9.59 0.49 -8.55
C GLN A 61 -9.59 1.86 -9.20
N THR A 62 -8.44 2.28 -9.76
CA THR A 62 -8.29 3.60 -10.38
C THR A 62 -7.23 3.60 -11.47
N GLU A 63 -7.51 4.28 -12.57
CA GLU A 63 -6.53 4.60 -13.61
C GLU A 63 -5.54 5.70 -13.15
N TYR A 64 -5.94 6.53 -12.19
CA TYR A 64 -5.14 7.62 -11.64
C TYR A 64 -4.23 7.13 -10.52
N SER A 65 -3.12 6.52 -10.89
CA SER A 65 -2.17 5.93 -9.94
C SER A 65 -0.71 6.13 -10.32
N VAL A 66 0.14 6.24 -9.30
CA VAL A 66 1.59 6.32 -9.39
C VAL A 66 2.24 5.19 -8.61
N ARG A 67 3.37 4.68 -9.10
CA ARG A 67 4.14 3.62 -8.43
C ARG A 67 5.23 4.22 -7.57
N VAL A 68 5.39 3.70 -6.37
CA VAL A 68 6.32 4.16 -5.34
C VAL A 68 7.11 2.96 -4.85
N ILE A 69 8.42 3.04 -4.91
CA ILE A 69 9.32 2.04 -4.31
C ILE A 69 9.95 2.61 -3.04
N PRO A 70 10.34 1.79 -2.05
CA PRO A 70 11.20 2.23 -0.97
C PRO A 70 12.48 2.88 -1.52
N GLY A 71 12.90 3.96 -0.88
CA GLY A 71 14.09 4.70 -1.28
C GLY A 71 14.49 5.72 -0.22
N ASP A 72 15.51 6.51 -0.53
CA ASP A 72 16.13 7.42 0.44
C ASP A 72 15.50 8.82 0.47
N GLU A 73 14.53 9.12 -0.40
CA GLU A 73 13.90 10.45 -0.41
C GLU A 73 12.96 10.63 0.79
N LYS A 74 12.93 11.85 1.32
CA LYS A 74 12.11 12.18 2.48
C LYS A 74 10.62 12.07 2.12
N LYS A 75 9.82 11.48 3.01
CA LYS A 75 8.36 11.33 2.83
C LYS A 75 7.65 12.59 2.32
N GLY A 76 7.97 13.75 2.90
CA GLY A 76 7.35 15.01 2.48
C GLY A 76 7.67 15.42 1.04
N GLN A 77 8.86 15.09 0.52
CA GLN A 77 9.19 15.32 -0.90
C GLN A 77 8.44 14.34 -1.79
N VAL A 78 8.44 13.06 -1.43
CA VAL A 78 7.70 12.00 -2.15
C VAL A 78 6.22 12.35 -2.26
N VAL A 79 5.59 12.81 -1.18
CA VAL A 79 4.18 13.21 -1.17
C VAL A 79 3.90 14.37 -2.12
N LYS A 80 4.75 15.40 -2.15
CA LYS A 80 4.59 16.52 -3.09
C LYS A 80 4.70 16.04 -4.54
N THR A 81 5.64 15.15 -4.81
CA THR A 81 5.85 14.55 -6.13
C THR A 81 4.64 13.70 -6.55
N ILE A 82 4.14 12.84 -5.67
CA ILE A 82 2.92 12.03 -5.88
C ILE A 82 1.73 12.94 -6.18
N GLN A 83 1.49 13.96 -5.36
CA GLN A 83 0.37 14.88 -5.55
C GLN A 83 0.46 15.60 -6.89
N ALA A 84 1.66 16.06 -7.29
CA ALA A 84 1.88 16.71 -8.57
C ALA A 84 1.64 15.78 -9.76
N MET A 85 2.01 14.50 -9.67
CA MET A 85 1.74 13.53 -10.74
C MET A 85 0.27 13.14 -10.80
N LEU A 86 -0.39 12.90 -9.66
CA LEU A 86 -1.81 12.60 -9.63
C LEU A 86 -2.63 13.75 -10.25
N LYS A 87 -2.28 15.02 -9.95
CA LYS A 87 -2.91 16.19 -10.60
C LYS A 87 -2.80 16.20 -12.13
N LYS A 88 -1.72 15.63 -12.69
CA LYS A 88 -1.52 15.54 -14.15
C LYS A 88 -2.24 14.36 -14.78
N LEU A 89 -2.55 13.33 -13.99
CA LEU A 89 -3.24 12.13 -14.44
C LEU A 89 -4.76 12.31 -14.43
N VAL A 90 -5.29 13.04 -13.45
CA VAL A 90 -6.73 13.31 -13.36
C VAL A 90 -7.18 14.37 -14.38
N PRO A 91 -8.46 14.39 -14.77
CA PRO A 91 -9.01 15.43 -15.64
C PRO A 91 -8.76 16.84 -15.07
N GLU A 92 -8.52 17.82 -15.94
CA GLU A 92 -8.21 19.20 -15.53
C GLU A 92 -9.30 19.79 -14.62
N GLU A 93 -10.57 19.51 -14.92
CA GLU A 93 -11.72 19.91 -14.11
C GLU A 93 -11.63 19.39 -12.67
N GLN A 94 -11.08 18.18 -12.46
CA GLN A 94 -10.99 17.52 -11.15
C GLN A 94 -9.61 17.66 -10.48
N SER A 95 -8.65 18.31 -11.15
CA SER A 95 -7.28 18.53 -10.63
C SER A 95 -7.25 19.32 -9.32
N HIS A 96 -8.24 20.19 -9.11
CA HIS A 96 -8.39 20.95 -7.88
C HIS A 96 -8.75 20.05 -6.68
N LEU A 97 -9.48 18.95 -6.88
CA LEU A 97 -9.81 17.99 -5.82
C LEU A 97 -8.55 17.31 -5.25
N VAL A 98 -7.64 16.89 -6.14
CA VAL A 98 -6.35 16.31 -5.74
C VAL A 98 -5.48 17.32 -4.98
N SER A 99 -5.63 18.61 -5.28
CA SER A 99 -4.93 19.70 -4.59
C SER A 99 -5.40 19.88 -3.14
N GLN A 100 -6.67 19.56 -2.88
CA GLN A 100 -7.28 19.68 -1.56
C GLN A 100 -6.93 18.53 -0.62
N ILE A 101 -6.41 17.41 -1.15
CA ILE A 101 -5.96 16.28 -0.32
C ILE A 101 -4.86 16.75 0.64
N PRO A 102 -5.04 16.58 1.96
CA PRO A 102 -4.01 16.89 2.95
C PRO A 102 -2.76 16.05 2.73
N GLN A 103 -1.58 16.66 2.93
CA GLN A 103 -0.31 15.93 2.82
C GLN A 103 -0.21 14.78 3.84
N GLU A 104 -0.85 14.92 5.01
CA GLU A 104 -0.90 13.87 6.02
C GLU A 104 -1.59 12.60 5.54
N ASP A 105 -2.67 12.73 4.77
CA ASP A 105 -3.41 11.57 4.25
C ASP A 105 -2.58 10.84 3.18
N LEU A 106 -1.86 11.57 2.34
CA LEU A 106 -0.88 11.00 1.42
C LEU A 106 0.31 10.39 2.16
N MET A 107 0.79 10.98 3.26
CA MET A 107 1.88 10.41 4.07
C MET A 107 1.48 9.09 4.74
N ARG A 108 0.22 8.96 5.18
CA ARG A 108 -0.34 7.73 5.76
C ARG A 108 -0.38 6.58 4.75
N CYS A 109 -0.49 6.90 3.47
CA CYS A 109 -0.47 5.92 2.39
C CYS A 109 0.91 5.29 2.16
N LEU A 110 2.00 5.92 2.64
CA LEU A 110 3.38 5.50 2.40
C LEU A 110 3.92 4.60 3.52
N PRO A 111 4.73 3.57 3.20
CA PRO A 111 5.29 2.65 4.19
C PRO A 111 6.29 3.37 5.11
N ALA A 112 6.69 2.73 6.21
CA ALA A 112 7.74 3.25 7.08
C ALA A 112 9.08 3.32 6.31
N GLY A 113 9.76 4.47 6.33
CA GLY A 113 10.93 4.75 5.50
C GLY A 113 10.69 5.84 4.45
N GLY A 114 11.73 6.22 3.72
CA GLY A 114 11.61 7.06 2.54
C GLY A 114 11.03 6.30 1.35
N GLY A 115 10.85 6.99 0.23
CA GLY A 115 10.35 6.38 -1.00
C GLY A 115 10.93 7.06 -2.22
N LYS A 116 10.75 6.45 -3.39
CA LYS A 116 11.06 7.03 -4.69
C LYS A 116 9.91 6.73 -5.62
N VAL A 117 9.44 7.74 -6.35
CA VAL A 117 8.40 7.52 -7.36
C VAL A 117 9.04 6.97 -8.63
N VAL A 118 8.45 5.91 -9.19
CA VAL A 118 8.85 5.34 -10.47
C VAL A 118 7.74 5.59 -11.50
N ASN A 119 8.13 6.05 -12.70
CA ASN A 119 7.19 6.24 -13.79
C ASN A 119 6.69 4.88 -14.29
N LYS A 120 5.39 4.77 -14.57
CA LYS A 120 4.86 3.69 -15.41
C LYS A 120 5.57 3.81 -16.78
N SER A 121 6.34 2.78 -17.14
CA SER A 121 6.90 2.63 -18.48
C SER A 121 5.86 2.03 -19.42
#